data_AF-A0AAW2WNW9-F1
#
_entry.id   AF-A0AAW2WNW9-F1
#
_cell.length_a   1.000
_cell.length_b   1.000
_cell.length_c   1.000
_cell.angle_alpha   90.00
_cell.angle_beta   90.00
_cell.angle_gamma   90.00
#
_symmetry.space_group_name_H-M   'P 1'
#
loop_
_entity.id
_entity.type
_entity.pdbx_description
1 polymer ?
#
loop_
_entity_poly.entity_id
_entity_poly.type
_entity_poly.pdbx_seq_one_letter_code
_entity_poly.pdbx_strand_id
1 'polypeptide(L)'
;MLKLWNKERVKAAAEVLQSVSSKVVEALENRPVSIRLKGLDCMRGSLAKARVVYAPVEEIGSEGRLLRACQVIIDAFVEAGLVNEKDAQQKLKLHATLMNARHRKRKKKTRKLDSFDARGIFDLYGSEEWGEYLIREGHLSQRFVFDENGYYHCCASIPFPVNAQVE
;
A
#
# COMPACT_ATOMS: atom_id res chain seq x y z
N MET A 1 6.27 -7.74 3.85
CA MET A 1 6.73 -6.68 4.77
C MET A 1 8.23 -6.78 4.91
N LEU A 2 8.90 -5.62 5.04
CA LEU A 2 10.35 -5.58 5.26
C LEU A 2 10.71 -5.88 6.72
N LYS A 3 11.89 -6.46 6.92
CA LYS A 3 12.41 -6.85 8.24
C LYS A 3 13.53 -5.89 8.68
N LEU A 4 13.13 -4.72 9.18
CA LEU A 4 14.02 -3.60 9.48
C LEU A 4 14.07 -3.35 11.01
N TRP A 5 14.78 -4.20 11.74
CA TRP A 5 14.80 -4.17 13.21
C TRP A 5 15.93 -3.32 13.83
N ASN A 6 16.79 -2.74 13.01
CA ASN A 6 17.86 -1.85 13.44
C ASN A 6 18.12 -0.74 12.39
N LYS A 7 18.92 0.26 12.77
CA LYS A 7 19.19 1.43 11.94
C LYS A 7 19.96 1.06 10.67
N GLU A 8 20.85 0.07 10.76
CA GLU A 8 21.67 -0.40 9.64
C GLU A 8 20.79 -1.00 8.54
N ARG A 9 19.78 -1.81 8.90
CA ARG A 9 18.82 -2.36 7.93
C ARG A 9 17.90 -1.30 7.34
N VAL A 10 17.48 -0.31 8.12
CA VAL A 10 16.71 0.83 7.59
C VAL A 10 17.54 1.59 6.56
N LYS A 11 18.82 1.86 6.85
CA LYS A 11 19.74 2.48 5.90
C LYS A 11 19.91 1.64 4.62
N ALA A 12 20.17 0.35 4.76
CA ALA A 12 20.28 -0.56 3.62
C ALA A 12 18.99 -0.59 2.78
N ALA A 13 17.83 -0.57 3.42
CA ALA A 13 16.55 -0.53 2.72
C ALA A 13 16.33 0.78 1.95
N ALA A 14 16.76 1.91 2.50
CA ALA A 14 16.74 3.19 1.81
C ALA A 14 17.68 3.17 0.60
N GLU A 15 18.89 2.65 0.74
CA GLU A 15 19.86 2.50 -0.36
C GLU A 15 19.32 1.61 -1.48
N VAL A 16 18.71 0.47 -1.14
CA VAL A 16 18.03 -0.42 -2.11
C VAL A 16 16.94 0.36 -2.85
N LEU A 17 16.03 1.03 -2.13
CA LEU A 17 14.96 1.80 -2.76
C LEU A 17 15.50 2.85 -3.73
N GLN A 18 16.53 3.62 -3.34
CA GLN A 18 17.16 4.61 -4.20
C GLN A 18 17.79 3.98 -5.44
N SER A 19 18.53 2.88 -5.27
CA SER A 19 19.21 2.19 -6.37
C SER A 19 18.27 1.66 -7.46
N VAL A 20 17.00 1.39 -7.13
CA VAL A 20 16.02 0.87 -8.09
C VAL A 20 15.11 1.95 -8.68
N SER A 21 15.28 3.21 -8.27
CA SER A 21 14.47 4.35 -8.73
C SER A 21 14.37 4.42 -10.26
N SER A 22 15.50 4.31 -10.97
CA SER A 22 15.52 4.36 -12.44
C SER A 22 14.75 3.20 -13.09
N LYS A 23 14.90 1.98 -12.58
CA LYS A 23 14.17 0.79 -13.05
C LYS A 23 12.67 0.90 -12.79
N VAL A 24 12.28 1.52 -11.68
CA VAL A 24 10.88 1.81 -11.36
C VAL A 24 10.30 2.80 -12.36
N VAL A 25 11.02 3.88 -12.66
CA VAL A 25 10.63 4.87 -13.68
C VAL A 25 10.52 4.24 -15.07
N GLU A 26 11.46 3.35 -15.44
CA GLU A 26 11.42 2.58 -16.68
C GLU A 26 10.21 1.63 -16.74
N ALA A 27 9.89 0.94 -15.65
CA ALA A 27 8.70 0.08 -15.55
C ALA A 27 7.37 0.87 -15.65
N LEU A 28 7.40 2.16 -15.27
CA LEU A 28 6.34 3.13 -15.50
C LEU A 28 6.37 3.75 -16.91
N GLU A 29 7.30 3.30 -17.75
CA GLU A 29 7.52 3.77 -19.13
C GLU A 29 7.81 5.27 -19.21
N ASN A 30 8.46 5.83 -18.17
CA ASN A 30 8.76 7.26 -18.05
C ASN A 30 7.53 8.17 -18.13
N ARG A 31 6.33 7.63 -17.91
CA ARG A 31 5.05 8.37 -17.96
C ARG A 31 4.35 8.34 -16.60
N PRO A 32 3.57 9.37 -16.25
CA PRO A 32 2.79 9.34 -15.03
C PRO A 32 1.83 8.17 -14.97
N VAL A 33 1.48 7.78 -13.75
CA VAL A 33 0.51 6.72 -13.48
C VAL A 33 -0.54 7.22 -12.51
N SER A 34 -1.80 7.04 -12.88
CA SER A 34 -2.95 7.42 -12.07
C SER A 34 -3.78 6.19 -11.74
N ILE A 35 -4.43 6.23 -10.59
CA ILE A 35 -5.36 5.20 -10.15
C ILE A 35 -6.75 5.78 -9.95
N ARG A 36 -7.77 4.94 -10.12
CA ARG A 36 -9.12 5.21 -9.65
C ARG A 36 -9.39 4.35 -8.42
N LEU A 37 -9.99 4.96 -7.41
CA LEU A 37 -10.52 4.27 -6.24
C LEU A 37 -12.04 4.27 -6.34
N LYS A 38 -12.63 3.08 -6.48
CA LYS A 38 -14.08 2.90 -6.65
C LYS A 38 -14.62 1.75 -5.82
N GLY A 39 -15.72 2.02 -5.14
CA GLY A 39 -16.47 1.06 -4.34
C GLY A 39 -15.72 0.55 -3.13
N LEU A 40 -16.20 -0.57 -2.58
CA LEU A 40 -15.61 -1.24 -1.44
C LEU A 40 -15.46 -2.74 -1.69
N ASP A 41 -14.44 -3.33 -1.06
CA ASP A 41 -14.24 -4.77 -1.03
C ASP A 41 -13.71 -5.20 0.36
N CYS A 42 -13.89 -6.48 0.69
CA CYS A 42 -13.61 -7.04 2.01
C CYS A 42 -12.47 -8.05 1.93
N MET A 43 -11.44 -7.87 2.78
CA MET A 43 -10.29 -8.76 2.82
C MET A 43 -10.64 -10.08 3.49
N ARG A 44 -11.04 -11.07 2.69
CA ARG A 44 -11.43 -12.43 3.11
C ARG A 44 -12.63 -12.43 4.08
N GLY A 45 -13.48 -13.45 3.97
CA GLY A 45 -14.67 -13.60 4.83
C GLY A 45 -15.89 -12.84 4.30
N SER A 46 -16.93 -12.76 5.13
CA SER A 46 -18.22 -12.15 4.77
C SER A 46 -18.38 -10.74 5.32
N LEU A 47 -19.24 -9.93 4.69
CA LEU A 47 -19.54 -8.57 5.16
C LEU A 47 -20.06 -8.53 6.60
N ALA A 48 -20.86 -9.52 7.02
CA ALA A 48 -21.36 -9.62 8.38
C ALA A 48 -20.26 -9.85 9.44
N LYS A 49 -19.08 -10.33 9.04
CA LYS A 49 -17.93 -10.59 9.91
C LYS A 49 -16.63 -10.08 9.26
N ALA A 50 -16.70 -8.89 8.68
CA ALA A 50 -15.58 -8.26 8.00
C ALA A 50 -14.43 -7.98 9.00
N ARG A 51 -13.20 -8.05 8.50
CA ARG A 51 -12.00 -7.69 9.28
C ARG A 51 -11.25 -6.52 8.69
N VAL A 52 -11.15 -6.45 7.36
CA VAL A 52 -10.57 -5.31 6.66
C VAL A 52 -11.50 -4.95 5.52
N VAL A 53 -11.87 -3.68 5.45
CA VAL A 53 -12.59 -3.10 4.32
C VAL A 53 -11.64 -2.11 3.64
N TYR A 54 -11.58 -2.18 2.32
CA TYR A 54 -10.70 -1.35 1.50
C TYR A 54 -11.39 -0.91 0.22
N ALA A 55 -10.90 0.17 -0.37
CA ALA A 55 -11.22 0.53 -1.75
C ALA A 55 -10.27 -0.23 -2.70
N PRO A 56 -10.79 -0.96 -3.71
CA PRO A 56 -10.00 -1.49 -4.81
C PRO A 56 -9.19 -0.39 -5.51
N VAL A 57 -8.03 -0.76 -6.03
CA VAL A 57 -7.16 0.12 -6.83
C VAL A 57 -7.25 -0.32 -8.28
N GLU A 58 -7.71 0.57 -9.15
CA GLU A 58 -7.74 0.37 -10.59
C GLU A 58 -6.73 1.31 -11.26
N GLU A 59 -5.79 0.77 -12.03
CA GLU A 59 -4.89 1.60 -12.84
C GLU A 59 -5.64 2.21 -14.02
N ILE A 60 -5.61 3.54 -14.13
CA ILE A 60 -6.21 4.26 -15.25
C ILE A 60 -5.39 3.97 -16.50
N GLY A 61 -6.06 3.55 -17.58
CA GLY A 61 -5.43 3.04 -18.81
C GLY A 61 -5.18 1.53 -18.80
N SER A 62 -5.20 0.88 -17.62
CA SER A 62 -5.12 -0.59 -17.47
C SER A 62 -3.91 -1.24 -18.16
N GLU A 63 -2.78 -0.52 -18.22
CA GLU A 63 -1.55 -0.98 -18.88
C GLU A 63 -0.71 -1.91 -17.97
N GLY A 64 -1.04 -1.98 -16.69
CA GLY A 64 -0.34 -2.77 -15.67
C GLY A 64 1.03 -2.21 -15.30
N ARG A 65 1.30 -0.94 -15.62
CA ARG A 65 2.58 -0.26 -15.34
C ARG A 65 2.83 -0.15 -13.85
N LEU A 66 1.80 0.18 -13.06
CA LEU A 66 1.92 0.29 -11.62
C LEU A 66 2.30 -1.06 -10.99
N LEU A 67 1.67 -2.14 -11.45
CA LEU A 67 1.96 -3.48 -10.94
C LEU A 67 3.41 -3.92 -11.27
N ARG A 68 3.88 -3.65 -12.50
CA ARG A 68 5.28 -3.90 -12.90
C ARG A 68 6.25 -3.12 -12.04
N ALA A 69 6.01 -1.83 -11.84
CA ALA A 69 6.82 -0.96 -10.99
C ALA A 69 6.88 -1.47 -9.54
N CYS A 70 5.74 -1.89 -8.97
CA CYS A 70 5.73 -2.52 -7.64
C CYS A 70 6.51 -3.84 -7.61
N GLN A 71 6.45 -4.65 -8.67
CA GLN A 71 7.20 -5.90 -8.75
C GLN A 71 8.71 -5.65 -8.76
N VAL A 72 9.20 -4.66 -9.52
CA VAL A 72 10.61 -4.24 -9.49
C VAL A 72 11.07 -3.91 -8.07
N ILE A 73 10.25 -3.18 -7.30
CA ILE A 73 10.55 -2.86 -5.90
C ILE A 73 10.57 -4.11 -5.03
N ILE A 74 9.58 -5.00 -5.18
CA ILE A 74 9.50 -6.26 -4.43
C ILE A 74 10.74 -7.11 -4.68
N ASP A 75 11.09 -7.33 -5.94
CA ASP A 75 12.22 -8.18 -6.34
C ASP A 75 13.52 -7.64 -5.75
N ALA A 76 13.76 -6.33 -5.83
CA ALA A 76 14.94 -5.69 -5.26
C ALA A 76 15.07 -5.91 -3.74
N PHE A 77 13.96 -5.79 -3.00
CA PHE A 77 13.96 -6.04 -1.56
C PHE A 77 14.11 -7.53 -1.21
N VAL A 78 13.58 -8.44 -2.05
CA VAL A 78 13.76 -9.89 -1.90
C VAL A 78 15.22 -10.25 -2.13
N GLU A 79 15.83 -9.78 -3.23
CA GLU A 79 17.24 -9.98 -3.56
C GLU A 79 18.18 -9.43 -2.49
N ALA A 80 17.88 -8.26 -1.92
CA ALA A 80 18.62 -7.68 -0.79
C ALA A 80 18.43 -8.45 0.54
N GLY A 81 17.60 -9.50 0.56
CA GLY A 81 17.35 -10.30 1.75
C GLY A 81 16.61 -9.53 2.85
N LEU A 82 15.85 -8.48 2.50
CA LEU A 82 15.15 -7.59 3.43
C LEU A 82 13.66 -7.95 3.62
N VAL A 83 13.16 -8.96 2.91
CA VAL A 83 11.78 -9.46 3.02
C VAL A 83 11.74 -10.71 3.91
N ASN A 84 10.62 -10.95 4.60
CA ASN A 84 10.34 -12.22 5.27
C ASN A 84 9.94 -13.29 4.24
N GLU A 85 10.42 -14.53 4.38
CA GLU A 85 10.13 -15.63 3.43
C GLU A 85 8.63 -15.82 3.14
N LYS A 86 7.80 -15.78 4.20
CA LYS A 86 6.34 -15.89 4.06
C LYS A 86 5.72 -14.79 3.21
N ASP A 87 6.28 -13.59 3.28
CA ASP A 87 5.80 -12.43 2.53
C ASP A 87 6.33 -12.44 1.09
N ALA A 88 7.53 -12.98 0.86
CA ALA A 88 8.13 -13.09 -0.48
C ALA A 88 7.30 -13.99 -1.42
N GLN A 89 6.52 -14.91 -0.87
CA GLN A 89 5.64 -15.81 -1.63
C GLN A 89 4.21 -15.26 -1.83
N GLN A 90 3.88 -14.10 -1.24
CA GLN A 90 2.52 -13.55 -1.38
C GLN A 90 2.37 -12.78 -2.69
N LYS A 91 1.27 -13.04 -3.40
CA LYS A 91 0.87 -12.24 -4.56
C LYS A 91 0.47 -10.83 -4.10
N LEU A 92 1.01 -9.81 -4.76
CA LEU A 92 0.65 -8.42 -4.53
C LEU A 92 -0.83 -8.18 -4.88
N LYS A 93 -1.56 -7.54 -3.98
CA LYS A 93 -2.90 -6.99 -4.20
C LYS A 93 -2.89 -5.52 -3.77
N LEU A 94 -2.95 -4.62 -4.74
CA LEU A 94 -3.09 -3.19 -4.46
C LEU A 94 -4.49 -2.89 -3.91
N HIS A 95 -4.54 -2.13 -2.82
CA HIS A 95 -5.77 -1.72 -2.17
C HIS A 95 -5.52 -0.55 -1.22
N ALA A 96 -6.52 0.33 -1.04
CA ALA A 96 -6.50 1.39 -0.03
C ALA A 96 -7.33 0.95 1.18
N THR A 97 -6.68 0.56 2.28
CA THR A 97 -7.39 0.13 3.50
C THR A 97 -8.11 1.29 4.17
N LEU A 98 -9.43 1.17 4.35
CA LEU A 98 -10.27 2.19 4.99
C LEU A 98 -10.61 1.82 6.43
N MET A 99 -10.86 0.53 6.70
CA MET A 99 -11.19 0.06 8.03
C MET A 99 -10.49 -1.26 8.32
N ASN A 100 -10.00 -1.42 9.56
CA ASN A 100 -9.40 -2.67 10.01
C ASN A 100 -9.74 -2.96 11.47
N ALA A 101 -10.38 -4.10 11.71
CA ALA A 101 -10.81 -4.55 13.04
C ALA A 101 -9.66 -4.62 14.05
N ARG A 102 -8.41 -4.82 13.58
CA ARG A 102 -7.23 -4.87 14.46
C ARG A 102 -7.00 -3.57 15.25
N HIS A 103 -7.52 -2.44 14.76
CA HIS A 103 -7.36 -1.12 15.37
C HIS A 103 -8.49 -0.77 16.34
N ARG A 104 -9.50 -1.64 16.49
CA ARG A 104 -10.59 -1.44 17.45
C ARG A 104 -10.02 -1.33 18.87
N LYS A 105 -10.34 -0.23 19.57
CA LYS A 105 -10.04 -0.07 20.99
C LYS A 105 -10.79 -1.14 21.79
N ARG A 106 -10.04 -2.09 22.37
CA ARG A 106 -10.63 -3.18 23.17
C ARG A 106 -11.15 -2.65 24.51
N LYS A 107 -12.42 -2.94 24.83
CA LYS A 107 -13.00 -2.66 26.16
C LYS A 107 -12.87 -3.82 27.17
N LYS A 108 -12.66 -5.07 26.72
CA LYS A 108 -12.43 -6.26 27.57
C LYS A 108 -11.50 -7.28 26.89
N LYS A 109 -10.87 -8.17 27.67
CA LYS A 109 -9.98 -9.27 27.24
C LYS A 109 -10.73 -10.40 26.48
N THR A 110 -11.50 -10.10 25.45
CA THR A 110 -12.12 -11.15 24.62
C THR A 110 -11.11 -11.70 23.61
N ARG A 111 -10.95 -13.02 23.63
CA ARG A 111 -9.94 -13.80 22.87
C ARG A 111 -10.36 -14.10 21.43
N LYS A 112 -11.56 -13.71 21.00
CA LYS A 112 -12.09 -13.97 19.65
C LYS A 112 -11.43 -13.05 18.62
N LEU A 113 -11.20 -13.61 17.43
CA LEU A 113 -10.79 -12.87 16.24
C LEU A 113 -11.76 -11.71 16.00
N ASP A 114 -11.27 -10.48 16.14
CA ASP A 114 -12.08 -9.27 16.07
C ASP A 114 -12.62 -9.09 14.64
N SER A 115 -13.92 -8.79 14.54
CA SER A 115 -14.63 -8.54 13.29
C SER A 115 -15.75 -7.52 13.53
N PHE A 116 -16.30 -6.98 12.45
CA PHE A 116 -17.44 -6.07 12.48
C PHE A 116 -18.41 -6.36 11.34
N ASP A 117 -19.67 -5.96 11.52
CA ASP A 117 -20.67 -6.04 10.46
C ASP A 117 -20.52 -4.83 9.55
N ALA A 118 -20.11 -5.07 8.31
CA ALA A 118 -19.88 -4.05 7.29
C ALA A 118 -21.05 -3.92 6.30
N ARG A 119 -22.16 -4.68 6.45
CA ARG A 119 -23.26 -4.67 5.47
C ARG A 119 -23.81 -3.27 5.24
N GLY A 120 -24.18 -2.56 6.30
CA GLY A 120 -24.67 -1.18 6.18
C GLY A 120 -23.64 -0.19 5.61
N ILE A 121 -22.34 -0.47 5.76
CA ILE A 121 -21.28 0.35 5.15
C ILE A 121 -21.27 0.12 3.63
N PHE A 122 -21.42 -1.13 3.20
CA PHE A 122 -21.51 -1.48 1.78
C PHE A 122 -22.82 -1.00 1.15
N ASP A 123 -23.93 -1.01 1.88
CA ASP A 123 -25.21 -0.48 1.40
C ASP A 123 -25.11 1.02 1.07
N LEU A 124 -24.33 1.77 1.85
CA LEU A 124 -24.16 3.21 1.66
C LEU A 124 -23.02 3.57 0.68
N TYR A 125 -21.89 2.88 0.77
CA TYR A 125 -20.63 3.30 0.10
C TYR A 125 -20.05 2.23 -0.84
N GLY A 126 -20.74 1.09 -1.00
CA GLY A 126 -20.22 -0.05 -1.78
C GLY A 126 -19.94 0.27 -3.25
N SER A 127 -20.60 1.29 -3.80
CA SER A 127 -20.42 1.79 -5.17
C SER A 127 -19.85 3.20 -5.25
N GLU A 128 -19.36 3.76 -4.13
CA GLU A 128 -18.87 5.14 -4.06
C GLU A 128 -17.68 5.37 -4.99
N GLU A 129 -17.65 6.50 -5.71
CA GLU A 129 -16.50 6.92 -6.51
C GLU A 129 -15.61 7.82 -5.65
N TRP A 130 -14.55 7.26 -5.08
CA TRP A 130 -13.67 8.00 -4.17
C TRP A 130 -12.78 9.00 -4.91
N GLY A 131 -12.52 8.76 -6.20
CA GLY A 131 -11.85 9.69 -7.10
C GLY A 131 -10.66 9.09 -7.84
N GLU A 132 -9.95 9.96 -8.55
CA GLU A 132 -8.76 9.65 -9.32
C GLU A 132 -7.53 10.32 -8.71
N TYR A 133 -6.43 9.59 -8.65
CA TYR A 133 -5.23 10.02 -7.94
C TYR A 133 -4.00 9.73 -8.77
N LEU A 134 -3.18 10.76 -8.98
CA LEU A 134 -1.84 10.60 -9.52
C LEU A 134 -0.91 10.03 -8.44
N ILE A 135 -0.19 8.96 -8.76
CA ILE A 135 0.84 8.41 -7.87
C ILE A 135 2.15 9.12 -8.14
N ARG A 136 2.60 9.91 -7.16
CA ARG A 136 3.74 10.82 -7.30
C ARG A 136 5.08 10.22 -6.86
N GLU A 137 5.04 9.25 -5.96
CA GLU A 137 6.25 8.69 -5.35
C GLU A 137 5.97 7.37 -4.62
N GLY A 138 7.02 6.61 -4.38
CA GLY A 138 7.02 5.44 -3.50
C GLY A 138 7.79 5.72 -2.22
N HIS A 139 7.17 5.48 -1.05
CA HIS A 139 7.79 5.68 0.27
C HIS A 139 8.26 4.38 0.91
N LEU A 140 9.43 4.44 1.55
CA LEU A 140 9.83 3.51 2.61
C LEU A 140 9.33 4.09 3.95
N SER A 141 8.17 3.63 4.43
CA SER A 141 7.58 4.13 5.68
C SER A 141 7.78 3.19 6.86
N GLN A 142 8.07 3.76 8.03
CA GLN A 142 8.18 3.00 9.28
C GLN A 142 6.81 2.83 9.94
N ARG A 143 6.40 1.58 10.16
CA ARG A 143 5.14 1.28 10.84
C ARG A 143 5.19 1.71 12.31
N PHE A 144 4.07 2.30 12.75
CA PHE A 144 3.81 2.73 14.13
C PHE A 144 4.68 3.90 14.63
N VAL A 145 5.46 4.50 13.74
CA VAL A 145 6.12 5.78 13.97
C VAL A 145 5.45 6.77 13.03
N PHE A 146 4.98 7.89 13.58
CA PHE A 146 4.21 8.87 12.85
C PHE A 146 4.93 10.22 12.86
N ASP A 147 4.76 10.98 11.79
CA ASP A 147 5.19 12.38 11.72
C ASP A 147 4.16 13.32 12.39
N GLU A 148 4.42 14.62 12.32
CA GLU A 148 3.59 15.67 12.92
C GLU A 148 2.18 15.75 12.30
N ASN A 149 2.01 15.31 11.06
CA ASN A 149 0.73 15.30 10.34
C ASN A 149 -0.06 14.00 10.58
N GLY A 150 0.49 13.07 11.36
CA GLY A 150 -0.11 11.76 11.63
C GLY A 150 0.08 10.74 10.50
N TYR A 151 0.91 11.04 9.50
CA TYR A 151 1.31 10.07 8.48
C TYR A 151 2.45 9.19 9.02
N TYR A 152 2.70 8.03 8.40
CA TYR A 152 3.85 7.22 8.81
C TYR A 152 5.16 7.95 8.54
N HIS A 153 6.11 7.84 9.46
CA HIS A 153 7.44 8.40 9.28
C HIS A 153 8.10 7.83 8.02
N CYS A 154 8.44 8.73 7.08
CA CYS A 154 9.11 8.38 5.83
C CYS A 154 10.62 8.29 6.08
N CYS A 155 11.20 7.11 5.84
CA CYS A 155 12.64 6.87 5.96
C CYS A 155 13.40 7.23 4.66
N ALA A 156 12.74 7.08 3.51
CA ALA A 156 13.23 7.42 2.18
C ALA A 156 12.06 7.42 1.18
N SER A 157 12.18 8.13 0.07
CA SER A 157 11.24 8.06 -1.04
C SER A 157 11.95 8.09 -2.40
N ILE A 158 11.27 7.57 -3.42
CA ILE A 158 11.68 7.70 -4.82
C ILE A 158 10.56 8.38 -5.62
N PRO A 159 10.89 9.36 -6.49
CA PRO A 159 9.90 10.04 -7.30
C PRO A 159 9.39 9.11 -8.41
N PHE A 160 8.10 9.19 -8.70
CA PHE A 160 7.52 8.63 -9.92
C PHE A 160 7.41 9.74 -10.97
N PRO A 161 7.30 9.40 -12.27
CA PRO A 161 7.12 10.41 -13.29
C PRO A 161 5.87 11.24 -13.01
N VAL A 162 6.04 12.56 -12.99
CA VAL A 162 4.96 13.53 -13.00
C VAL A 162 5.06 14.31 -14.31
N ASN A 163 3.94 14.75 -14.88
CA ASN A 163 4.03 15.67 -16.00
C ASN A 163 4.76 16.92 -15.51
N ALA A 164 5.89 17.25 -16.12
CA ALA A 164 6.53 18.55 -15.97
C ALA A 164 5.65 19.57 -16.70
N GLN A 165 4.54 19.96 -16.07
CA GLN A 165 3.66 21.10 -16.35
C GLN A 165 2.33 20.85 -15.64
N VAL A 166 2.14 21.45 -14.47
CA VAL A 166 1.10 22.46 -14.17
C VAL A 166 1.56 23.12 -12.86
N GLU A 167 2.21 24.28 -12.96
CA GLU A 167 2.09 25.33 -11.94
C GLU A 167 0.75 26.04 -12.13
#